data_AF-A0A2D9ZAZ8-F1
#
_entry.id   AF-A0A2D9ZAZ8-F1
#
_cell.length_a   1.000
_cell.length_b   1.000
_cell.length_c   1.000
_cell.angle_alpha   90.00
_cell.angle_beta   90.00
_cell.angle_gamma   90.00
#
_symmetry.space_group_name_H-M   'P 1'
#
loop_
_entity.id
_entity.type
_entity.pdbx_description
1 polymer ?
#
loop_
_entity_poly.entity_id
_entity_poly.type
_entity_poly.pdbx_seq_one_letter_code
_entity_poly.pdbx_strand_id
1 'polypeptide(L)'
;MTDDGSGSPPPPSGSVQVQPVAARVSESASRGVFSTGVVLLTGGTEFIVDFVQNLGSPTSVVSRVIIPHGAMARIIDAIERNVEGYEDRFGPIPDGIGEVASEAGGPDNPRDTQDQAQDQEQVQGQGIGPEGLTSEQLVGIGQIASAGTTESAEPNAQDIYDDIRLELDVEAGVYANALMIGHSASEFKLDFIANLYPKSIVTTRVFLSAPQLMRVLASMKRTYSQFIARRNAS
;
A
#
# COMPACT_ATOMS: atom_id res chain seq x y z
N MET A 1 45.08 -53.89 -30.29
CA MET A 1 44.24 -53.32 -29.21
C MET A 1 44.27 -51.82 -29.37
N THR A 2 43.24 -51.28 -30.01
CA THR A 2 42.90 -49.85 -30.02
C THR A 2 41.38 -49.81 -30.08
N ASP A 3 40.82 -49.61 -28.89
CA ASP A 3 39.47 -49.17 -28.62
C ASP A 3 39.38 -47.69 -29.00
N ASP A 4 38.33 -47.27 -29.70
CA ASP A 4 37.92 -45.86 -29.66
C ASP A 4 36.43 -45.74 -29.98
N GLY A 5 35.70 -45.36 -28.92
CA GLY A 5 34.25 -45.36 -28.83
C GLY A 5 33.59 -44.33 -29.73
N SER A 6 32.56 -44.78 -30.43
CA SER A 6 31.60 -43.94 -31.13
C SER A 6 30.72 -43.16 -30.12
N GLY A 7 31.12 -41.94 -29.80
CA GLY A 7 30.29 -40.99 -29.08
C GLY A 7 29.34 -40.25 -30.02
N SER A 8 28.03 -40.54 -29.92
CA SER A 8 27.00 -39.74 -30.60
C SER A 8 26.99 -38.30 -30.05
N PRO A 9 26.74 -37.28 -30.88
CA PRO A 9 26.64 -35.90 -30.42
C PRO A 9 25.44 -35.71 -29.48
N PRO A 10 25.56 -34.85 -28.46
CA PRO A 10 24.45 -34.55 -27.55
C PRO A 10 23.28 -33.90 -28.32
N PRO A 11 22.02 -34.13 -27.90
CA PRO A 11 20.87 -33.51 -28.53
C PRO A 11 20.96 -31.98 -28.42
N PRO A 12 20.46 -31.23 -29.44
CA PRO A 12 20.48 -29.78 -29.39
C PRO A 12 19.60 -29.30 -28.23
N SER A 13 20.24 -28.63 -27.27
CA SER A 13 19.56 -27.87 -26.22
C SER A 13 18.76 -26.75 -26.88
N GLY A 14 17.49 -27.00 -27.17
CA GLY A 14 16.55 -25.98 -27.64
C GLY A 14 16.35 -24.96 -26.53
N SER A 15 16.98 -23.80 -26.62
CA SER A 15 16.62 -22.65 -25.81
C SER A 15 15.19 -22.26 -26.17
N VAL A 16 14.24 -22.54 -25.27
CA VAL A 16 12.88 -22.02 -25.39
C VAL A 16 12.98 -20.51 -25.21
N GLN A 17 13.00 -19.78 -26.32
CA GLN A 17 12.95 -18.33 -26.31
C GLN A 17 11.54 -17.92 -25.90
N VAL A 18 11.35 -17.75 -24.60
CA VAL A 18 10.10 -17.24 -24.03
C VAL A 18 9.95 -15.79 -24.49
N GLN A 19 9.10 -15.56 -25.48
CA GLN A 19 8.67 -14.20 -25.83
C GLN A 19 7.98 -13.60 -24.59
N PRO A 20 8.28 -12.35 -24.21
CA PRO A 20 7.58 -11.70 -23.11
C PRO A 20 6.12 -11.49 -23.52
N VAL A 21 5.24 -12.39 -23.10
CA VAL A 21 3.80 -12.27 -23.30
C VAL A 21 3.28 -11.25 -22.29
N ALA A 22 2.69 -10.15 -22.78
CA ALA A 22 2.02 -9.17 -21.93
C ALA A 22 1.00 -9.87 -21.00
N ALA A 23 0.94 -9.43 -19.74
CA ALA A 23 0.00 -9.97 -18.77
C ALA A 23 -1.44 -9.87 -19.30
N ARG A 24 -2.25 -10.91 -19.04
CA ARG A 24 -3.69 -10.84 -19.30
C ARG A 24 -4.34 -9.85 -18.34
N VAL A 25 -5.45 -9.25 -18.73
CA VAL A 25 -6.19 -8.31 -17.87
C VAL A 25 -7.49 -8.98 -17.45
N SER A 26 -7.77 -9.04 -16.15
CA SER A 26 -9.07 -9.52 -15.65
C SER A 26 -10.19 -8.55 -16.05
N GLU A 27 -11.45 -9.00 -16.00
CA GLU A 27 -12.59 -8.12 -16.29
C GLU A 27 -12.64 -6.92 -15.32
N SER A 28 -12.45 -7.16 -14.02
CA SER A 28 -12.37 -6.09 -13.01
C SER A 28 -11.22 -5.12 -13.29
N ALA A 29 -10.03 -5.63 -13.62
CA ALA A 29 -8.88 -4.78 -13.96
C ALA A 29 -9.05 -4.01 -15.28
N SER A 30 -9.85 -4.52 -16.22
CA SER A 30 -10.12 -3.83 -17.48
C SER A 30 -10.90 -2.53 -17.26
N ARG A 31 -11.79 -2.53 -16.27
CA ARG A 31 -12.57 -1.36 -15.84
C ARG A 31 -11.76 -0.46 -14.91
N GLY A 32 -11.08 -1.07 -13.95
CA GLY A 32 -10.36 -0.37 -12.88
C GLY A 32 -11.29 0.38 -11.92
N VAL A 33 -10.72 0.86 -10.82
CA VAL A 33 -11.43 1.60 -9.77
C VAL A 33 -10.65 2.85 -9.35
N PHE A 34 -11.37 3.91 -8.97
CA PHE A 34 -10.77 5.10 -8.36
C PHE A 34 -10.78 4.96 -6.85
N SER A 35 -9.64 5.24 -6.23
CA SER A 35 -9.50 5.23 -4.79
C SER A 35 -9.15 6.61 -4.27
N THR A 36 -9.63 6.92 -3.06
CA THR A 36 -9.32 8.17 -2.36
C THR A 36 -8.35 7.99 -1.19
N GLY A 37 -8.10 6.75 -0.79
CA GLY A 37 -7.30 6.40 0.38
C GLY A 37 -7.05 4.91 0.48
N VAL A 38 -6.29 4.51 1.49
CA VAL A 38 -5.92 3.12 1.73
C VAL A 38 -5.95 2.79 3.22
N VAL A 39 -6.36 1.57 3.54
CA VAL A 39 -6.14 0.94 4.84
C VAL A 39 -5.16 -0.21 4.67
N LEU A 40 -4.10 -0.22 5.49
CA LEU A 40 -3.04 -1.21 5.39
C LEU A 40 -2.97 -2.09 6.64
N LEU A 41 -3.25 -3.39 6.47
CA LEU A 41 -3.16 -4.37 7.55
C LEU A 41 -1.99 -5.32 7.32
N THR A 42 -1.38 -5.77 8.41
CA THR A 42 -0.35 -6.81 8.39
C THR A 42 -0.96 -8.09 8.93
N GLY A 43 -1.21 -9.06 8.05
CA GLY A 43 -1.58 -10.43 8.39
C GLY A 43 -0.36 -11.31 8.68
N GLY A 44 -0.62 -12.58 8.96
CA GLY A 44 0.43 -13.55 9.31
C GLY A 44 1.45 -13.76 8.18
N THR A 45 0.98 -13.87 6.93
CA THR A 45 1.83 -14.16 5.77
C THR A 45 1.73 -13.13 4.65
N GLU A 46 0.82 -12.18 4.78
CA GLU A 46 0.48 -11.18 3.78
C GLU A 46 0.15 -9.83 4.41
N PHE A 47 0.31 -8.78 3.62
CA PHE A 47 -0.32 -7.49 3.83
C PHE A 47 -1.67 -7.45 3.12
N ILE A 48 -2.66 -6.86 3.77
CA ILE A 48 -3.97 -6.57 3.18
C ILE A 48 -4.01 -5.06 2.91
N VAL A 49 -4.28 -4.70 1.67
CA VAL A 49 -4.32 -3.32 1.19
C VAL A 49 -5.74 -3.03 0.70
N ASP A 50 -6.52 -2.34 1.51
CA ASP A 50 -7.88 -1.96 1.18
C ASP A 50 -7.90 -0.55 0.63
N PHE A 51 -8.09 -0.45 -0.68
CA PHE A 51 -8.36 0.81 -1.34
C PHE A 51 -9.80 1.22 -1.08
N VAL A 52 -9.97 2.43 -0.55
CA VAL A 52 -11.28 2.95 -0.16
C VAL A 52 -11.71 4.13 -1.02
N GLN A 53 -13.01 4.40 -1.02
CA GLN A 53 -13.62 5.57 -1.62
C GLN A 53 -14.51 6.30 -0.60
N ASN A 54 -14.20 7.57 -0.35
CA ASN A 54 -14.83 8.39 0.71
C ASN A 54 -15.79 9.45 0.14
N LEU A 55 -16.50 9.15 -0.94
CA LEU A 55 -17.44 10.10 -1.55
C LEU A 55 -18.81 10.15 -0.86
N GLY A 56 -18.96 9.51 0.30
CA GLY A 56 -20.15 9.52 1.14
C GLY A 56 -19.95 8.70 2.41
N SER A 57 -20.94 8.68 3.30
CA SER A 57 -21.03 7.73 4.41
C SER A 57 -22.01 6.61 4.05
N PRO A 58 -21.67 5.32 4.28
CA PRO A 58 -20.37 4.83 4.78
C PRO A 58 -19.26 4.89 3.72
N THR A 59 -18.01 4.96 4.19
CA THR A 59 -16.82 4.72 3.34
C THR A 59 -16.92 3.32 2.76
N SER A 60 -16.50 3.11 1.52
CA SER A 60 -16.54 1.77 0.89
C SER A 60 -15.17 1.29 0.49
N VAL A 61 -14.90 0.00 0.69
CA VAL A 61 -13.73 -0.65 0.05
C VAL A 61 -14.08 -0.90 -1.40
N VAL A 62 -13.26 -0.35 -2.31
CA VAL A 62 -13.44 -0.50 -3.77
C VAL A 62 -12.48 -1.53 -4.37
N SER A 63 -11.41 -1.88 -3.65
CA SER A 63 -10.51 -2.96 -4.03
C SER A 63 -9.68 -3.41 -2.84
N ARG A 64 -9.74 -4.69 -2.49
CA ARG A 64 -8.83 -5.31 -1.51
C ARG A 64 -7.73 -6.08 -2.24
N VAL A 65 -6.47 -5.76 -1.94
CA VAL A 65 -5.31 -6.42 -2.53
C VAL A 65 -4.52 -7.15 -1.45
N ILE A 66 -4.28 -8.44 -1.69
CA ILE A 66 -3.50 -9.31 -0.81
C ILE A 66 -2.08 -9.42 -1.36
N ILE A 67 -1.12 -8.91 -0.61
CA ILE A 67 0.29 -8.79 -1.01
C ILE A 67 1.15 -9.66 -0.08
N PRO A 68 1.87 -10.68 -0.59
CA PRO A 68 2.81 -11.43 0.24
C PRO A 68 3.86 -10.54 0.88
N HIS A 69 4.31 -10.85 2.09
CA HIS A 69 5.34 -10.06 2.79
C HIS A 69 6.60 -9.82 1.94
N GLY A 70 7.07 -10.85 1.22
CA GLY A 70 8.24 -10.77 0.34
C GLY A 70 8.04 -9.92 -0.92
N ALA A 71 6.83 -9.44 -1.18
CA ALA A 71 6.52 -8.56 -2.31
C ALA A 71 6.49 -7.07 -1.95
N MET A 72 6.34 -6.73 -0.66
CA MET A 72 6.12 -5.35 -0.25
C MET A 72 7.28 -4.42 -0.61
N ALA A 73 8.54 -4.80 -0.31
CA ALA A 73 9.72 -3.99 -0.62
C ALA A 73 9.80 -3.60 -2.11
N ARG A 74 9.69 -4.59 -3.01
CA ARG A 74 9.75 -4.31 -4.47
C ARG A 74 8.61 -3.43 -4.97
N ILE A 75 7.45 -3.47 -4.30
CA ILE A 75 6.30 -2.62 -4.64
C ILE A 75 6.57 -1.18 -4.18
N ILE A 76 7.09 -1.00 -2.96
CA ILE A 76 7.53 0.31 -2.46
C ILE A 76 8.58 0.92 -3.42
N ASP A 77 9.63 0.17 -3.74
CA ASP A 77 10.68 0.62 -4.67
C ASP A 77 10.12 0.99 -6.06
N ALA A 78 9.11 0.26 -6.53
CA ALA A 78 8.46 0.56 -7.81
C ALA A 78 7.69 1.88 -7.76
N ILE A 79 6.97 2.14 -6.65
CA ILE A 79 6.26 3.41 -6.45
C ILE A 79 7.26 4.57 -6.38
N GLU A 80 8.34 4.46 -5.60
CA GLU A 80 9.36 5.50 -5.47
C GLU A 80 9.95 5.90 -6.82
N ARG A 81 10.42 4.93 -7.62
CA ARG A 81 10.99 5.22 -8.95
C ARG A 81 9.99 5.87 -9.91
N ASN A 82 8.71 5.53 -9.80
CA ASN A 82 7.67 6.13 -10.63
C ASN A 82 7.28 7.53 -10.15
N VAL A 83 7.40 7.82 -8.86
CA VAL A 83 7.27 9.18 -8.31
C VAL A 83 8.42 10.04 -8.83
N GLU A 84 9.67 9.58 -8.73
CA GLU A 84 10.84 10.30 -9.27
C GLU A 84 10.65 10.61 -10.77
N GLY A 85 10.31 9.60 -11.58
CA GLY A 85 10.07 9.78 -13.01
C GLY A 85 8.84 10.63 -13.34
N TYR A 86 7.86 10.72 -12.44
CA TYR A 86 6.75 11.68 -12.55
C TYR A 86 7.24 13.10 -12.31
N GLU A 87 7.99 13.33 -11.23
CA GLU A 87 8.44 14.66 -10.81
C GLU A 87 9.40 15.29 -11.81
N ASP A 88 10.30 14.48 -12.38
CA ASP A 88 11.17 14.90 -13.48
C ASP A 88 10.39 15.43 -14.70
N ARG A 89 9.18 14.92 -14.93
CA ARG A 89 8.36 15.23 -16.11
C ARG A 89 7.32 16.31 -15.86
N PHE A 90 6.72 16.33 -14.68
CA PHE A 90 5.53 17.13 -14.36
C PHE A 90 5.76 18.11 -13.20
N GLY A 91 6.90 18.04 -12.52
CA GLY A 91 7.20 18.82 -11.33
C GLY A 91 6.81 18.12 -10.03
N PRO A 92 7.19 18.69 -8.88
CA PRO A 92 7.04 18.07 -7.56
C PRO A 92 5.58 17.77 -7.25
N ILE A 93 5.32 16.63 -6.61
CA ILE A 93 3.99 16.28 -6.14
C ILE A 93 3.75 17.01 -4.81
N PRO A 94 2.65 17.76 -4.66
CA PRO A 94 2.32 18.34 -3.37
C PRO A 94 2.01 17.22 -2.37
N ASP A 95 2.80 17.12 -1.30
CA ASP A 95 2.62 16.08 -0.28
C ASP A 95 1.29 16.21 0.51
N GLY A 96 0.55 17.31 0.29
CA GLY A 96 -0.77 17.54 0.88
C GLY A 96 -0.76 17.65 2.41
N ILE A 97 0.42 17.60 3.04
CA ILE A 97 0.70 18.24 4.33
C ILE A 97 0.81 19.73 4.05
N GLY A 98 -0.30 20.45 4.24
CA GLY A 98 -0.39 21.86 3.89
C GLY A 98 0.72 22.68 4.55
N GLU A 99 1.67 23.15 3.76
CA GLU A 99 2.32 24.43 4.06
C GLU A 99 1.23 25.48 3.81
N VAL A 100 0.54 25.85 4.88
CA VAL A 100 -0.26 27.08 4.89
C VAL A 100 0.71 28.21 4.54
N ALA A 101 0.50 28.82 3.38
CA ALA A 101 1.18 30.03 3.00
C ALA A 101 1.12 31.01 4.17
N SER A 102 2.28 31.27 4.77
CA SER A 102 2.42 32.23 5.86
C SER A 102 2.21 33.64 5.29
N GLU A 103 0.97 34.12 5.33
CA GLU A 103 0.69 35.54 5.20
C GLU A 103 0.85 36.23 6.56
N ALA A 104 1.57 37.33 6.53
CA ALA A 104 2.19 38.01 7.65
C ALA A 104 1.24 38.68 8.67
N GLY A 105 1.68 38.70 9.94
CA GLY A 105 1.65 39.92 10.77
C GLY A 105 0.91 39.87 12.11
N GLY A 106 1.67 39.87 13.22
CA GLY A 106 1.27 40.49 14.50
C GLY A 106 1.45 39.63 15.77
N PRO A 107 1.78 40.22 16.94
CA PRO A 107 2.91 39.75 17.75
C PRO A 107 2.59 39.16 19.13
N ASP A 108 3.59 38.47 19.66
CA ASP A 108 4.00 38.28 21.07
C ASP A 108 2.95 38.06 22.18
N ASN A 109 3.05 36.90 22.85
CA ASN A 109 3.31 36.88 24.29
C ASN A 109 3.84 35.50 24.77
N PRO A 110 4.97 35.42 25.51
CA PRO A 110 5.42 34.19 26.14
C PRO A 110 5.00 34.12 27.63
N ARG A 111 4.82 32.90 28.16
CA ARG A 111 5.19 32.41 29.52
C ARG A 111 4.48 31.07 29.81
N ASP A 112 5.28 30.01 29.95
CA ASP A 112 5.59 29.26 31.20
C ASP A 112 4.37 28.55 31.81
N THR A 113 4.36 27.24 32.06
CA THR A 113 5.02 26.60 33.22
C THR A 113 5.00 25.06 33.09
N GLN A 114 5.92 24.43 33.83
CA GLN A 114 6.40 23.05 33.91
C GLN A 114 5.44 21.95 34.46
N ASP A 115 6.00 20.72 34.40
CA ASP A 115 5.81 19.54 35.28
C ASP A 115 4.70 18.53 34.95
N GLN A 116 4.83 17.20 35.14
CA GLN A 116 5.90 16.20 35.26
C GLN A 116 5.20 14.82 35.43
N ALA A 117 5.96 13.72 35.32
CA ALA A 117 5.65 12.32 35.71
C ALA A 117 4.78 11.48 34.74
N GLN A 118 5.33 10.46 34.06
CA GLN A 118 5.70 9.10 34.51
C GLN A 118 4.49 8.20 34.81
N ASP A 119 4.31 7.15 34.00
CA ASP A 119 4.04 5.80 34.50
C ASP A 119 4.41 4.71 33.47
N GLN A 120 4.81 3.57 34.01
CA GLN A 120 5.50 2.43 33.37
C GLN A 120 4.56 1.30 32.91
N GLU A 121 5.15 0.40 32.10
CA GLU A 121 4.80 -1.03 31.89
C GLU A 121 3.64 -1.35 30.93
N GLN A 122 3.67 -2.39 30.09
CA GLN A 122 4.30 -3.71 30.22
C GLN A 122 4.46 -4.39 28.84
N VAL A 123 5.47 -5.26 28.72
CA VAL A 123 5.71 -6.14 27.57
C VAL A 123 4.82 -7.37 27.65
N GLN A 124 3.97 -7.63 26.66
CA GLN A 124 3.42 -8.97 26.39
C GLN A 124 3.34 -9.23 24.88
N GLY A 125 4.02 -10.28 24.43
CA GLY A 125 3.89 -10.79 23.08
C GLY A 125 2.65 -11.66 22.94
N GLN A 126 1.88 -11.46 21.87
CA GLN A 126 0.95 -12.43 21.28
C GLN A 126 0.50 -11.92 19.89
N GLY A 127 0.27 -12.85 18.96
CA GLY A 127 -0.03 -12.58 17.56
C GLY A 127 -1.23 -11.64 17.37
N ILE A 128 -1.13 -10.75 16.39
CA ILE A 128 -2.06 -9.63 16.25
C ILE A 128 -3.25 -10.07 15.37
N GLY A 129 -4.40 -10.31 16.03
CA GLY A 129 -5.72 -10.08 15.45
C GLY A 129 -5.99 -8.57 15.33
N PRO A 130 -7.18 -8.11 14.87
CA PRO A 130 -7.43 -6.71 14.47
C PRO A 130 -7.21 -5.62 15.55
N GLU A 131 -6.84 -5.97 16.78
CA GLU A 131 -6.72 -5.06 17.93
C GLU A 131 -5.40 -4.26 18.01
N GLY A 132 -4.50 -4.36 17.02
CA GLY A 132 -3.18 -3.72 17.04
C GLY A 132 -2.96 -2.63 15.98
N LEU A 133 -4.03 -2.04 15.46
CA LEU A 133 -3.97 -1.16 14.30
C LEU A 133 -3.96 0.31 14.72
N THR A 134 -2.83 0.99 14.49
CA THR A 134 -2.67 2.41 14.85
C THR A 134 -3.29 3.33 13.79
N SER A 135 -3.63 4.57 14.17
CA SER A 135 -4.09 5.63 13.24
C SER A 135 -3.19 5.80 12.01
N GLU A 136 -1.94 5.37 12.12
CA GLU A 136 -0.90 5.47 11.10
C GLU A 136 -1.09 4.49 9.92
N GLN A 137 -1.90 3.45 10.10
CA GLN A 137 -2.24 2.46 9.08
C GLN A 137 -3.46 2.87 8.23
N LEU A 138 -4.04 4.04 8.54
CA LEU A 138 -5.28 4.57 7.97
C LEU A 138 -4.96 5.88 7.27
N VAL A 139 -4.74 5.83 5.95
CA VAL A 139 -4.30 7.01 5.21
C VAL A 139 -5.31 7.40 4.14
N GLY A 140 -5.82 8.63 4.24
CA GLY A 140 -6.74 9.18 3.25
C GLY A 140 -8.20 8.81 3.50
N ILE A 141 -8.54 8.12 4.59
CA ILE A 141 -9.87 8.20 5.22
C ILE A 141 -9.93 9.59 5.83
N GLY A 142 -10.87 10.43 5.38
CA GLY A 142 -10.99 11.79 5.89
C GLY A 142 -11.05 11.81 7.42
N GLN A 143 -10.72 12.93 8.03
CA GLN A 143 -10.90 13.18 9.46
C GLN A 143 -12.40 13.10 9.82
N ILE A 144 -12.96 11.89 9.95
CA ILE A 144 -14.38 11.66 10.26
C ILE A 144 -14.67 11.60 11.76
N ALA A 145 -13.73 12.04 12.60
CA ALA A 145 -13.97 12.25 14.03
C ALA A 145 -13.58 13.68 14.42
N SER A 146 -14.38 14.66 14.00
CA SER A 146 -14.34 16.01 14.56
C SER A 146 -15.73 16.66 14.50
N ALA A 147 -16.73 15.96 15.05
CA ALA A 147 -18.01 16.56 15.36
C ALA A 147 -18.54 15.96 16.67
N GLY A 148 -18.07 16.52 17.79
CA GLY A 148 -18.68 16.34 19.10
C GLY A 148 -17.90 15.43 20.06
N THR A 149 -17.61 16.00 21.22
CA THR A 149 -17.05 15.41 22.45
C THR A 149 -15.55 15.16 22.50
N THR A 150 -14.97 15.84 23.47
CA THR A 150 -13.62 15.79 24.01
C THR A 150 -13.30 14.38 24.51
N GLU A 151 -12.40 13.66 23.83
CA GLU A 151 -11.37 12.79 24.41
C GLU A 151 -10.59 12.17 23.25
N SER A 152 -9.29 12.43 23.24
CA SER A 152 -8.32 11.86 22.31
C SER A 152 -8.13 10.37 22.60
N ALA A 153 -9.02 9.54 22.05
CA ALA A 153 -8.76 8.13 21.78
C ALA A 153 -8.47 8.00 20.29
N GLU A 154 -7.30 7.48 19.94
CA GLU A 154 -7.01 7.10 18.56
C GLU A 154 -8.10 6.11 18.10
N PRO A 155 -8.80 6.37 16.99
CA PRO A 155 -9.82 5.45 16.52
C PRO A 155 -9.18 4.10 16.20
N ASN A 156 -9.67 3.04 16.85
CA ASN A 156 -9.19 1.69 16.61
C ASN A 156 -9.58 1.31 15.17
N ALA A 157 -8.72 0.64 14.41
CA ALA A 157 -9.08 0.31 13.03
C ALA A 157 -10.30 -0.60 12.93
N GLN A 158 -10.65 -1.34 13.99
CA GLN A 158 -11.93 -2.04 14.05
C GLN A 158 -13.11 -1.07 13.97
N ASP A 159 -13.09 0.04 14.71
CA ASP A 159 -14.13 1.09 14.65
C ASP A 159 -14.25 1.67 13.24
N ILE A 160 -13.12 1.76 12.53
CA ILE A 160 -13.09 2.26 11.15
C ILE A 160 -13.65 1.22 10.17
N TYR A 161 -13.37 -0.06 10.37
CA TYR A 161 -14.00 -1.12 9.58
C TYR A 161 -15.50 -1.26 9.83
N ASP A 162 -15.96 -0.98 11.05
CA ASP A 162 -17.38 -1.02 11.38
C ASP A 162 -18.17 0.04 10.59
N ASP A 163 -17.53 1.19 10.31
CA ASP A 163 -18.06 2.26 9.45
C ASP A 163 -17.73 2.10 7.96
N ILE A 164 -16.94 1.10 7.58
CA ILE A 164 -16.59 0.80 6.19
C ILE A 164 -17.51 -0.31 5.66
N ARG A 165 -18.22 0.02 4.59
CA ARG A 165 -18.95 -0.98 3.80
C ARG A 165 -17.99 -1.81 2.97
N LEU A 166 -17.98 -3.11 3.23
CA LEU A 166 -17.27 -4.11 2.44
C LEU A 166 -18.28 -4.89 1.60
N GLU A 167 -18.18 -4.81 0.27
CA GLU A 167 -19.04 -5.57 -0.63
C GLU A 167 -18.50 -7.00 -0.81
N LEU A 168 -19.39 -7.98 -1.00
CA LEU A 168 -19.03 -9.41 -1.07
C LEU A 168 -18.04 -9.72 -2.20
N ASP A 169 -18.08 -8.95 -3.30
CA ASP A 169 -17.22 -9.13 -4.46
C ASP A 169 -15.77 -8.68 -4.22
N VAL A 170 -15.57 -7.74 -3.28
CA VAL A 170 -14.25 -7.25 -2.87
C VAL A 170 -13.77 -7.88 -1.56
N GLU A 171 -14.67 -8.46 -0.74
CA GLU A 171 -14.36 -8.99 0.60
C GLU A 171 -13.22 -10.01 0.61
N ALA A 172 -13.21 -10.94 -0.36
CA ALA A 172 -12.17 -11.96 -0.49
C ALA A 172 -10.83 -11.39 -0.97
N GLY A 173 -10.85 -10.21 -1.60
CA GLY A 173 -9.69 -9.58 -2.19
C GLY A 173 -9.10 -10.29 -3.40
N VAL A 174 -8.10 -9.66 -4.00
CA VAL A 174 -7.32 -10.24 -5.10
C VAL A 174 -5.85 -10.34 -4.72
N TYR A 175 -5.23 -11.46 -5.07
CA TYR A 175 -3.80 -11.65 -4.88
C TYR A 175 -3.00 -10.79 -5.86
N ALA A 176 -1.92 -10.18 -5.38
CA ALA A 176 -0.93 -9.53 -6.22
C ALA A 176 0.47 -9.68 -5.63
N ASN A 177 1.44 -10.00 -6.48
CA ASN A 177 2.84 -10.08 -6.10
C ASN A 177 3.70 -9.11 -6.89
N ALA A 178 3.16 -8.37 -7.85
CA ALA A 178 3.87 -7.31 -8.54
C ALA A 178 2.94 -6.11 -8.76
N LEU A 179 3.56 -4.96 -9.00
CA LEU A 179 2.88 -3.72 -9.33
C LEU A 179 3.54 -3.13 -10.57
N MET A 180 2.73 -2.83 -11.59
CA MET A 180 3.14 -2.02 -12.73
C MET A 180 2.46 -0.67 -12.61
N ILE A 181 3.22 0.40 -12.81
CA ILE A 181 2.73 1.77 -12.62
C ILE A 181 2.83 2.49 -13.96
N GLY A 182 1.74 3.17 -14.32
CA GLY A 182 1.76 4.20 -15.34
C GLY A 182 1.20 5.49 -14.75
N HIS A 183 1.53 6.64 -15.33
CA HIS A 183 1.04 7.91 -14.82
C HIS A 183 0.78 8.92 -15.94
N SER A 184 -0.19 9.79 -15.71
CA SER A 184 -0.45 11.01 -16.48
C SER A 184 0.10 12.22 -15.70
N ALA A 185 -0.28 13.43 -16.08
CA ALA A 185 0.03 14.65 -15.32
C ALA A 185 -0.85 14.83 -14.06
N SER A 186 -1.84 13.96 -13.82
CA SER A 186 -2.81 14.15 -12.73
C SER A 186 -3.07 12.87 -11.92
N GLU A 187 -2.79 11.71 -12.51
CA GLU A 187 -3.20 10.43 -11.95
C GLU A 187 -2.12 9.38 -12.13
N PHE A 188 -2.03 8.48 -11.16
CA PHE A 188 -1.29 7.24 -11.25
C PHE A 188 -2.26 6.08 -11.44
N LYS A 189 -1.90 5.18 -12.36
CA LYS A 189 -2.55 3.92 -12.65
C LYS A 189 -1.69 2.79 -12.09
N LEU A 190 -2.22 2.11 -11.08
CA LEU A 190 -1.61 0.98 -10.38
C LEU A 190 -2.19 -0.33 -10.90
N ASP A 191 -1.44 -1.03 -11.74
CA ASP A 191 -1.79 -2.35 -12.26
C ASP A 191 -1.19 -3.41 -11.34
N PHE A 192 -2.00 -3.96 -10.44
CA PHE A 192 -1.60 -5.06 -9.57
C PHE A 192 -1.60 -6.36 -10.35
N ILE A 193 -0.48 -7.08 -10.27
CA ILE A 193 -0.22 -8.26 -11.10
C ILE A 193 -0.03 -9.48 -10.21
N ALA A 194 -0.76 -10.54 -10.53
CA ALA A 194 -0.48 -11.89 -10.08
C ALA A 194 0.41 -12.57 -11.12
N ASN A 195 1.70 -12.71 -10.81
CA ASN A 195 2.61 -13.54 -11.60
C ASN A 195 2.40 -15.00 -11.22
N LEU A 196 1.52 -15.67 -11.96
CA LEU A 196 1.20 -17.09 -11.81
C LEU A 196 1.57 -17.83 -13.10
N TYR A 197 1.99 -19.09 -12.97
CA TYR A 197 2.16 -19.95 -14.14
C TYR A 197 0.77 -20.37 -14.67
N PRO A 198 0.52 -20.38 -16.00
CA PRO A 198 1.47 -20.15 -17.10
C PRO A 198 1.55 -18.70 -17.59
N LYS A 199 0.71 -17.79 -17.10
CA LYS A 199 0.66 -16.39 -17.54
C LYS A 199 0.33 -15.46 -16.38
N SER A 200 1.03 -14.33 -16.32
CA SER A 200 0.69 -13.24 -15.42
C SER A 200 -0.65 -12.62 -15.77
N ILE A 201 -1.37 -12.18 -14.73
CA ILE A 201 -2.68 -11.54 -14.84
C ILE A 201 -2.67 -10.23 -14.05
N VAL A 202 -3.12 -9.14 -14.65
CA VAL A 202 -3.50 -7.91 -13.94
C VAL A 202 -4.81 -8.21 -13.23
N THR A 203 -4.77 -8.33 -11.90
CA THR A 203 -5.90 -8.76 -11.07
C THR A 203 -6.81 -7.61 -10.69
N THR A 204 -6.23 -6.44 -10.42
CA THR A 204 -6.95 -5.18 -10.22
C THR A 204 -6.15 -4.01 -10.76
N ARG A 205 -6.87 -2.95 -11.10
CA ARG A 205 -6.33 -1.66 -11.54
C ARG A 205 -6.90 -0.58 -10.66
N VAL A 206 -6.03 0.14 -9.96
CA VAL A 206 -6.43 1.23 -9.06
C VAL A 206 -5.89 2.55 -9.60
N PHE A 207 -6.73 3.56 -9.64
CA PHE A 207 -6.37 4.93 -9.99
C PHE A 207 -6.33 5.80 -8.73
N LEU A 208 -5.27 6.57 -8.59
CA LEU A 208 -5.04 7.50 -7.48
C LEU A 208 -4.56 8.85 -8.03
N SER A 209 -4.91 9.94 -7.34
CA SER A 209 -4.24 11.22 -7.59
C SER A 209 -2.78 11.17 -7.12
N ALA A 210 -1.93 12.00 -7.72
CA ALA A 210 -0.52 12.08 -7.33
C ALA A 210 -0.31 12.33 -5.81
N PRO A 211 -1.01 13.29 -5.15
CA PRO A 211 -0.88 13.49 -3.71
C PRO A 211 -1.36 12.29 -2.87
N GLN A 212 -2.36 11.53 -3.34
CA GLN A 212 -2.81 10.33 -2.64
C GLN A 212 -1.77 9.21 -2.73
N LEU A 213 -1.08 9.06 -3.86
CA LEU A 213 -0.03 8.06 -3.98
C LEU A 213 1.11 8.29 -2.99
N MET A 214 1.51 9.55 -2.74
CA MET A 214 2.55 9.88 -1.74
C MET A 214 2.15 9.45 -0.34
N ARG A 215 0.89 9.69 0.01
CA ARG A 215 0.26 9.24 1.25
C ARG A 215 0.26 7.71 1.39
N VAL A 216 -0.13 7.00 0.33
CA VAL A 216 -0.08 5.53 0.28
C VAL A 216 1.36 5.03 0.45
N LEU A 217 2.31 5.61 -0.27
CA LEU A 217 3.73 5.25 -0.18
C LEU A 217 4.29 5.40 1.23
N ALA A 218 4.00 6.53 1.89
CA ALA A 218 4.42 6.78 3.26
C ALA A 218 3.85 5.74 4.23
N SER A 219 2.57 5.37 4.08
CA SER A 219 1.93 4.31 4.87
C SER A 219 2.61 2.96 4.65
N MET A 220 2.79 2.56 3.38
CA MET A 220 3.44 1.30 3.02
C MET A 220 4.85 1.18 3.60
N LYS A 221 5.66 2.25 3.51
CA LYS A 221 7.00 2.31 4.11
C LYS A 221 6.98 2.11 5.62
N ARG A 222 6.07 2.79 6.31
CA ARG A 222 5.92 2.71 7.77
C ARG A 222 5.51 1.31 8.20
N THR A 223 4.42 0.79 7.64
CA THR A 223 3.90 -0.54 7.95
C THR A 223 4.93 -1.64 7.64
N TYR A 224 5.66 -1.52 6.53
CA TYR A 224 6.73 -2.46 6.19
C TYR A 224 7.89 -2.40 7.17
N SER A 225 8.32 -1.20 7.58
CA SER A 225 9.38 -1.03 8.57
C SER A 225 9.01 -1.64 9.92
N GLN A 226 7.78 -1.41 10.39
CA GLN A 226 7.25 -2.02 11.61
C GLN A 226 7.16 -3.55 11.51
N PHE A 227 6.79 -4.08 10.34
CA PHE A 227 6.79 -5.53 10.10
C PHE A 227 8.20 -6.12 10.21
N ILE A 228 9.20 -5.49 9.58
CA ILE A 228 10.59 -5.96 9.65
C ILE A 228 11.14 -5.88 11.07
N ALA A 229 10.86 -4.80 11.81
CA ALA A 229 11.27 -4.66 13.20
C ALA A 229 10.70 -5.79 14.07
N ARG A 230 9.40 -6.09 13.93
CA ARG A 230 8.75 -7.20 14.64
C ARG A 230 9.33 -8.56 14.26
N ARG A 231 9.58 -8.79 12.97
CA ARG A 231 10.17 -10.05 12.47
C ARG A 231 11.57 -10.29 13.00
N ASN A 232 12.36 -9.24 13.21
CA ASN A 232 13.72 -9.37 13.73
C ASN A 232 13.77 -9.49 15.26
N ALA A 233 12.67 -9.18 15.97
CA ALA A 233 12.56 -9.27 17.41
C ALA A 233 12.05 -10.64 17.91
N SER A 234 11.62 -11.51 17.00
CA SER A 234 11.18 -12.90 17.25
C SER A 234 12.26 -13.88 16.83
#